data_AF-A0AA42BU18-F1
#
_entry.id   AF-A0AA42BU18-F1
#
_cell.length_a   1.000
_cell.length_b   1.000
_cell.length_c   1.000
_cell.angle_alpha   90.00
_cell.angle_beta   90.00
_cell.angle_gamma   90.00
#
_symmetry.space_group_name_H-M   'P 1'
#
loop_
_entity.id
_entity.type
_entity.pdbx_description
1 polymer ?
#
loop_
_entity_poly.entity_id
_entity_poly.type
_entity_poly.pdbx_seq_one_letter_code
_entity_poly.pdbx_strand_id
1 'polypeptide(L)'
;MVGVSMGGVVAQMLAYSYPGYVKSLVLADTWCEMPDQTSKLVMALTVLLTKLLPVQFINSATYSLYKGKQPDQVYTREILSKSLKFTKKTFLVMKTTPLPKIKEHLHRIAADTLVMYGDRKSYGIDEERGAACAGWRFL
;
A
#
# COMPACT_ATOMS: atom_id res chain seq x y z
N MET A 1 -1.50 13.68 9.27
CA MET A 1 -1.82 12.24 9.23
C MET A 1 -0.92 11.59 8.20
N VAL A 2 -0.33 10.44 8.52
CA VAL A 2 0.54 9.70 7.60
C VAL A 2 -0.10 8.34 7.34
N GLY A 3 -0.25 7.96 6.08
CA GLY A 3 -0.83 6.69 5.67
C GLY A 3 0.07 5.97 4.66
N VAL A 4 0.44 4.74 4.99
CA VAL A 4 1.30 3.88 4.15
C VAL A 4 0.51 2.66 3.71
N SER A 5 0.60 2.26 2.43
CA SER A 5 -0.10 1.08 1.90
C SER A 5 -1.62 1.14 2.21
N MET A 6 -2.23 0.10 2.76
CA MET A 6 -3.63 0.13 3.18
C MET A 6 -3.93 1.22 4.22
N GLY A 7 -2.95 1.64 5.01
CA GLY A 7 -3.09 2.77 5.93
C GLY A 7 -3.32 4.10 5.20
N GLY A 8 -2.81 4.24 3.97
CA GLY A 8 -3.09 5.38 3.10
C GLY A 8 -4.55 5.42 2.63
N VAL A 9 -5.15 4.26 2.36
CA VAL A 9 -6.60 4.16 2.06
C VAL A 9 -7.43 4.64 3.26
N VAL A 10 -7.12 4.17 4.47
CA VAL A 10 -7.81 4.59 5.70
C VAL A 10 -7.60 6.08 5.98
N ALA A 11 -6.39 6.59 5.78
CA ALA A 11 -6.07 8.00 5.97
C ALA A 11 -6.87 8.91 5.03
N GLN A 12 -6.98 8.52 3.75
CA GLN A 12 -7.84 9.21 2.78
C GLN A 12 -9.31 9.18 3.22
N MET A 13 -9.80 8.03 3.70
CA MET A 13 -11.17 7.89 4.21
C MET A 13 -11.47 8.84 5.36
N LEU A 14 -10.56 8.94 6.32
CA LEU A 14 -10.72 9.84 7.45
C LEU A 14 -10.69 11.30 6.97
N ALA A 15 -9.76 11.64 6.07
CA ALA A 15 -9.58 13.00 5.57
C ALA A 15 -10.80 13.51 4.79
N TYR A 16 -11.45 12.68 3.96
CA TYR A 16 -12.67 13.10 3.25
C TYR A 16 -13.93 13.08 4.12
N SER A 17 -13.98 12.17 5.11
CA SER A 17 -15.14 12.03 6.00
C SER A 17 -15.18 13.13 7.05
N TYR A 18 -14.01 13.57 7.51
CA TYR A 18 -13.84 14.58 8.56
C TYR A 18 -12.83 15.66 8.13
N PRO A 19 -13.16 16.50 7.12
CA PRO A 19 -12.21 17.42 6.50
C PRO A 19 -11.63 18.47 7.47
N GLY A 20 -12.31 18.76 8.58
CA GLY A 20 -11.80 19.66 9.63
C GLY A 20 -10.80 19.02 10.61
N TYR A 21 -10.67 17.69 10.62
CA TYR A 21 -9.83 16.96 11.59
C TYR A 21 -8.42 16.68 11.08
N VAL A 22 -8.24 16.60 9.75
CA VAL A 22 -6.95 16.33 9.13
C VAL A 22 -6.41 17.64 8.56
N LYS A 23 -5.41 18.24 9.23
CA LYS A 23 -4.78 19.48 8.76
C LYS A 23 -3.81 19.27 7.58
N SER A 24 -3.08 18.16 7.63
CA SER A 24 -2.12 17.78 6.58
C SER A 24 -2.11 16.27 6.43
N LEU A 25 -1.91 15.79 5.21
CA LEU A 25 -1.97 14.39 4.83
C LEU A 25 -0.69 14.00 4.08
N VAL A 26 -0.04 12.91 4.49
CA VAL A 26 1.08 12.31 3.76
C VAL A 26 0.69 10.90 3.39
N LEU A 27 0.70 10.62 2.09
CA LEU A 27 0.35 9.33 1.51
C LEU A 27 1.59 8.71 0.90
N ALA A 28 1.93 7.48 1.29
CA ALA A 28 3.07 6.75 0.73
C ALA A 28 2.66 5.35 0.29
N ASP A 29 3.08 4.94 -0.91
CA ASP A 29 2.90 3.60 -1.47
C ASP A 29 1.46 3.08 -1.33
N THR A 30 0.51 3.98 -1.57
CA THR A 30 -0.93 3.75 -1.45
C THR A 30 -1.62 4.06 -2.76
N TRP A 31 -2.86 3.60 -2.88
CA TRP A 31 -3.71 3.81 -4.04
C TRP A 31 -5.09 4.25 -3.59
N CYS A 32 -5.87 4.87 -4.49
CA CYS A 32 -7.28 5.15 -4.26
C CYS A 32 -8.23 4.19 -4.99
N GLU A 33 -7.71 3.47 -5.98
CA GLU A 33 -8.36 2.38 -6.69
C GLU A 33 -7.31 1.47 -7.34
N MET A 34 -7.71 0.29 -7.81
CA MET A 34 -6.84 -0.55 -8.64
C MET A 34 -6.65 0.11 -10.01
N PRO A 35 -5.40 0.35 -10.46
CA PRO A 35 -5.14 1.21 -11.61
C PRO A 35 -5.56 0.60 -12.95
N ASP A 36 -5.53 -0.73 -13.10
CA ASP A 36 -5.86 -1.39 -14.36
C ASP A 36 -6.27 -2.88 -14.20
N GLN A 37 -6.76 -3.49 -15.28
CA GLN A 37 -7.23 -4.88 -15.30
C GLN A 37 -6.09 -5.90 -15.12
N THR A 38 -4.88 -5.59 -15.58
CA THR A 38 -3.69 -6.41 -15.37
C THR A 38 -3.33 -6.44 -13.89
N SER A 39 -3.36 -5.29 -13.21
CA SER A 39 -3.15 -5.19 -11.76
C SER A 39 -4.16 -6.07 -10.98
N LYS A 40 -5.43 -6.09 -11.39
CA LYS A 40 -6.44 -6.99 -10.80
C LYS A 40 -6.12 -8.47 -11.03
N LEU A 41 -5.70 -8.84 -12.24
CA LEU A 41 -5.32 -10.20 -12.57
C LEU A 41 -4.10 -10.65 -11.76
N VAL A 42 -3.06 -9.82 -11.67
CA VAL A 42 -1.87 -10.09 -10.86
C VAL A 42 -2.26 -10.24 -9.39
N MET A 43 -3.13 -9.37 -8.86
CA MET A 43 -3.62 -9.51 -7.49
C MET A 43 -4.33 -10.85 -7.27
N ALA A 44 -5.22 -11.26 -8.17
CA ALA A 44 -5.90 -12.55 -8.10
C ALA A 44 -4.92 -13.75 -8.13
N LEU A 45 -3.90 -13.70 -8.98
CA LEU A 45 -2.82 -14.70 -9.02
C LEU A 45 -2.06 -14.72 -7.69
N THR A 46 -1.74 -13.56 -7.11
CA THR A 46 -1.03 -13.51 -5.84
C THR A 46 -1.87 -14.05 -4.69
N VAL A 47 -3.21 -13.91 -4.72
CA VAL A 47 -4.12 -14.53 -3.76
C VAL A 47 -4.06 -16.05 -3.88
N LEU A 48 -4.11 -16.59 -5.09
CA LEU A 48 -3.98 -18.03 -5.33
C LEU A 48 -2.65 -18.58 -4.81
N LEU A 49 -1.53 -17.91 -5.13
CA LEU A 49 -0.21 -18.27 -4.63
C LEU A 49 -0.14 -18.21 -3.10
N THR A 50 -0.77 -17.21 -2.49
CA THR A 50 -0.85 -17.08 -1.02
C THR A 50 -1.61 -18.26 -0.39
N LYS A 51 -2.66 -18.77 -1.05
CA LYS A 51 -3.41 -19.96 -0.61
C LYS A 51 -2.60 -21.25 -0.72
N LEU A 52 -1.76 -21.39 -1.75
CA LEU A 52 -1.01 -22.61 -2.01
C LEU A 52 0.31 -22.66 -1.20
N LEU A 53 1.02 -21.55 -1.11
CA LEU A 53 2.35 -21.52 -0.50
C LEU A 53 2.30 -21.54 1.04
N PRO A 54 3.30 -22.12 1.72
CA PRO A 54 3.50 -21.98 3.15
C PRO A 54 3.85 -20.52 3.51
N VAL A 55 3.41 -20.07 4.69
CA VAL A 55 3.61 -18.67 5.13
C VAL A 55 5.09 -18.26 5.22
N GLN A 56 5.98 -19.21 5.48
CA GLN A 56 7.43 -18.98 5.55
C GLN A 56 7.99 -18.53 4.19
N PHE A 57 7.51 -19.10 3.08
CA PHE A 57 7.92 -18.68 1.73
C PHE A 57 7.43 -17.27 1.43
N ILE A 58 6.21 -16.94 1.85
CA ILE A 58 5.63 -15.60 1.67
C ILE A 58 6.44 -14.57 2.46
N ASN A 59 6.73 -14.85 3.74
CA ASN A 59 7.55 -13.98 4.59
C ASN A 59 8.96 -13.83 4.03
N SER A 60 9.58 -14.93 3.59
CA SER A 60 10.91 -14.90 2.95
C SER A 60 10.93 -14.05 1.69
N ALA A 61 9.90 -14.15 0.85
CA ALA A 61 9.75 -13.30 -0.34
C ALA A 61 9.62 -11.81 0.05
N THR A 62 8.84 -11.48 1.08
CA THR A 62 8.72 -10.10 1.59
C THR A 62 10.07 -9.56 2.09
N TYR A 63 10.81 -10.33 2.89
CA TYR A 63 12.13 -9.93 3.39
C TYR A 63 13.20 -9.86 2.29
N SER A 64 12.98 -10.58 1.17
CA SER A 64 13.89 -10.57 0.04
C SER A 64 14.00 -9.22 -0.66
N LEU A 65 13.01 -8.33 -0.48
CA LEU A 65 13.04 -6.96 -0.99
C LEU A 65 14.14 -6.10 -0.31
N TYR A 66 14.52 -6.46 0.92
CA TYR A 66 15.51 -5.74 1.73
C TYR A 66 16.84 -6.52 1.79
N LYS A 67 17.41 -6.87 0.63
CA LYS A 67 18.61 -7.75 0.48
C LYS A 67 19.96 -7.06 0.39
N GLY A 68 20.01 -5.74 0.36
CA GLY A 68 21.28 -5.02 0.32
C GLY A 68 22.09 -5.18 1.60
N LYS A 69 23.39 -4.89 1.46
CA LYS A 69 24.35 -4.89 2.56
C LYS A 69 24.46 -3.52 3.25
N GLN A 70 23.68 -2.53 2.81
CA GLN A 70 23.71 -1.20 3.40
C GLN A 70 23.14 -1.25 4.84
N PRO A 71 23.69 -0.47 5.79
CA PRO A 71 23.31 -0.54 7.20
C PRO A 71 21.80 -0.35 7.47
N ASP A 72 21.17 0.54 6.72
CA ASP A 72 19.72 0.82 6.76
C ASP A 72 18.89 -0.40 6.34
N GLN A 73 19.33 -1.15 5.33
CA GLN A 73 18.62 -2.35 4.86
C GLN A 73 18.77 -3.51 5.83
N VAL A 74 19.96 -3.65 6.46
CA VAL A 74 20.20 -4.63 7.52
C VAL A 74 19.32 -4.34 8.73
N TYR A 75 19.30 -3.09 9.19
CA TYR A 75 18.46 -2.65 10.31
C TYR A 75 16.97 -2.85 10.01
N THR A 76 16.51 -2.41 8.83
CA THR A 76 15.12 -2.58 8.40
C THR A 76 14.71 -4.05 8.40
N ARG A 77 15.55 -4.94 7.85
CA ARG A 77 15.28 -6.38 7.86
C ARG A 77 15.17 -6.93 9.28
N GLU A 78 16.07 -6.53 10.17
CA GLU A 78 16.05 -6.97 11.56
C GLU A 78 14.73 -6.57 12.22
N ILE A 79 14.32 -5.31 12.07
CA ILE A 79 13.04 -4.81 12.58
C ILE A 79 11.88 -5.60 11.97
N LEU A 80 11.81 -5.76 10.65
CA LEU A 80 10.72 -6.49 9.99
C LEU A 80 10.63 -7.94 10.47
N SER A 81 11.76 -8.63 10.61
CA SER A 81 11.80 -10.02 11.08
C SER A 81 11.32 -10.20 12.53
N LYS A 82 11.56 -9.20 13.39
CA LYS A 82 11.15 -9.22 14.80
C LYS A 82 9.72 -8.73 15.00
N SER A 83 9.27 -7.78 14.18
CA SER A 83 8.04 -7.02 14.37
C SER A 83 6.86 -7.61 13.60
N LEU A 84 7.09 -8.13 12.38
CA LEU A 84 6.03 -8.57 11.50
C LEU A 84 5.76 -10.07 11.68
N LYS A 85 4.72 -10.39 12.45
CA LYS A 85 4.16 -11.74 12.55
C LYS A 85 2.90 -11.86 11.71
N PHE A 86 3.05 -11.76 10.39
CA PHE A 86 1.92 -12.01 9.51
C PHE A 86 1.61 -13.50 9.44
N THR A 87 0.35 -13.84 9.72
CA THR A 87 -0.17 -15.17 9.47
C THR A 87 -0.64 -15.28 8.03
N LYS A 88 -0.76 -16.50 7.52
CA LYS A 88 -1.38 -16.75 6.20
C LYS A 88 -2.79 -16.14 6.13
N LYS A 89 -3.56 -16.21 7.22
CA LYS A 89 -4.88 -15.58 7.34
C LYS A 89 -4.78 -14.06 7.15
N THR A 90 -3.80 -13.42 7.79
CA THR A 90 -3.60 -11.96 7.66
C THR A 90 -3.31 -11.57 6.22
N PHE A 91 -2.39 -12.26 5.54
CA PHE A 91 -2.11 -11.98 4.12
C PHE A 91 -3.32 -12.18 3.21
N LEU A 92 -4.09 -13.24 3.45
CA LEU A 92 -5.31 -13.49 2.67
C LEU A 92 -6.31 -12.35 2.86
N VAL A 93 -6.61 -11.97 4.12
CA VAL A 93 -7.50 -10.85 4.42
C VAL A 93 -7.03 -9.56 3.76
N MET A 94 -5.75 -9.22 3.85
CA MET A 94 -5.19 -8.01 3.23
C MET A 94 -5.39 -8.00 1.72
N LYS A 95 -5.21 -9.15 1.04
CA LYS A 95 -5.30 -9.24 -0.43
C LYS A 95 -6.73 -9.41 -0.96
N THR A 96 -7.64 -9.94 -0.16
CA THR A 96 -9.04 -10.19 -0.58
C THR A 96 -10.01 -9.12 -0.12
N THR A 97 -9.63 -8.26 0.83
CA THR A 97 -10.47 -7.14 1.25
C THR A 97 -10.73 -6.24 0.03
N PRO A 98 -12.01 -5.99 -0.32
CA PRO A 98 -12.32 -5.11 -1.42
C PRO A 98 -11.81 -3.71 -1.10
N LEU A 99 -11.13 -3.10 -2.07
CA LEU A 99 -10.70 -1.73 -1.93
C LEU A 99 -11.93 -0.81 -1.95
N PRO A 100 -12.07 0.10 -0.98
CA PRO A 100 -13.15 1.06 -0.99
C PRO A 100 -13.02 1.99 -2.20
N LYS A 101 -14.15 2.37 -2.80
CA LYS A 101 -14.21 3.28 -3.94
C LYS A 101 -14.01 4.73 -3.47
N ILE A 102 -12.79 5.06 -3.08
CA ILE A 102 -12.52 6.37 -2.45
C ILE A 102 -12.28 7.48 -3.48
N LYS A 103 -11.95 7.14 -4.73
CA LYS A 103 -11.65 8.09 -5.81
C LYS A 103 -12.68 9.20 -5.97
N GLU A 104 -13.96 8.85 -5.94
CA GLU A 104 -15.07 9.81 -6.12
C GLU A 104 -15.20 10.80 -4.96
N HIS A 105 -14.58 10.54 -3.81
CA HIS A 105 -14.66 11.39 -2.62
C HIS A 105 -13.41 12.23 -2.37
N LEU A 106 -12.34 12.03 -3.14
CA LEU A 106 -11.05 12.69 -2.90
C LEU A 106 -11.12 14.21 -3.00
N HIS A 107 -12.00 14.74 -3.84
CA HIS A 107 -12.25 16.18 -3.97
C HIS A 107 -12.75 16.84 -2.67
N ARG A 108 -13.17 16.05 -1.67
CA ARG A 108 -13.61 16.54 -0.36
C ARG A 108 -12.46 16.64 0.64
N ILE A 109 -11.27 16.15 0.32
CA ILE A 109 -10.10 16.28 1.18
C ILE A 109 -9.62 17.73 1.12
N ALA A 110 -9.78 18.45 2.23
CA ALA A 110 -9.35 19.84 2.38
C ALA A 110 -7.89 19.99 2.86
N ALA A 111 -7.27 18.89 3.29
CA ALA A 111 -5.93 18.89 3.85
C ALA A 111 -4.86 19.11 2.77
N ASP A 112 -3.83 19.90 3.09
CA ASP A 112 -2.60 19.92 2.30
C ASP A 112 -2.03 18.51 2.25
N THR A 113 -1.83 17.98 1.03
CA THR A 113 -1.52 16.58 0.82
C THR A 113 -0.23 16.40 0.05
N LEU A 114 0.71 15.68 0.65
CA LEU A 114 1.92 15.17 0.01
C LEU A 114 1.68 13.71 -0.39
N VAL A 115 1.96 13.39 -1.65
CA VAL A 115 1.89 12.02 -2.16
C VAL A 115 3.26 11.56 -2.60
N MET A 116 3.68 10.42 -2.06
CA MET A 116 4.94 9.75 -2.34
C MET A 116 4.64 8.37 -2.92
N TYR A 117 5.38 7.99 -3.95
CA TYR A 117 5.29 6.68 -4.58
C TYR A 117 6.68 6.21 -4.99
N GLY A 118 6.88 4.89 -5.06
CA GLY A 118 8.09 4.31 -5.58
C GLY A 118 8.24 4.49 -7.08
N ASP A 119 9.48 4.57 -7.55
CA ASP A 119 9.87 4.62 -8.97
C ASP A 119 9.75 3.25 -9.67
N ARG A 120 9.22 2.22 -8.98
CA ARG A 120 9.21 0.83 -9.44
C ARG A 120 7.83 0.22 -9.32
N LYS A 121 7.56 -0.76 -10.18
CA LYS A 121 6.36 -1.60 -10.07
C LYS A 121 6.49 -2.53 -8.86
N SER A 122 5.53 -2.49 -7.96
CA SER A 122 5.44 -3.38 -6.80
C SER A 122 4.28 -4.34 -6.97
N TYR A 123 4.55 -5.65 -6.96
CA TYR A 123 3.53 -6.70 -7.17
C TYR A 123 2.67 -6.51 -8.44
N GLY A 124 3.27 -5.97 -9.51
CA GLY A 124 2.60 -5.72 -10.79
C GLY A 124 1.73 -4.45 -10.81
N ILE A 125 1.64 -3.71 -9.70
CA ILE A 125 0.99 -2.41 -9.63
C ILE A 125 2.01 -1.34 -10.03
N ASP A 126 1.58 -0.49 -10.96
CA ASP A 126 2.27 0.75 -11.30
C ASP A 126 1.92 1.79 -10.21
N GLU A 127 2.84 2.00 -9.26
CA GLU A 127 2.61 2.84 -8.08
C GLU A 127 2.39 4.32 -8.45
N GLU A 128 3.07 4.79 -9.50
CA GLU A 128 2.86 6.12 -10.06
C GLU A 128 1.42 6.28 -10.57
N ARG A 129 0.92 5.33 -11.37
CA ARG A 129 -0.48 5.35 -11.84
C ARG A 129 -1.49 5.19 -10.70
N GLY A 130 -1.16 4.38 -9.69
CA GLY A 130 -1.97 4.21 -8.49
C GLY A 130 -2.09 5.50 -7.67
N ALA A 131 -1.00 6.27 -7.56
CA ALA A 131 -0.95 7.58 -6.93
C ALA A 131 -1.65 8.66 -7.77
N ALA A 132 -1.51 8.61 -9.10
CA ALA A 132 -2.07 9.58 -10.04
C ALA A 132 -3.61 9.56 -10.12
N CYS A 133 -4.27 8.46 -9.73
CA CYS A 133 -5.74 8.34 -9.75
C CYS A 133 -6.47 9.41 -8.92
N ALA A 134 -5.74 10.10 -8.06
CA ALA A 134 -6.28 11.09 -7.16
C ALA A 134 -6.09 12.54 -7.62
N GLY A 135 -5.53 12.77 -8.82
CA GLY A 135 -5.40 14.12 -9.39
C GLY A 135 -4.58 15.08 -8.54
N TRP A 136 -3.81 14.57 -7.57
CA TRP A 136 -2.94 15.37 -6.73
C TRP A 136 -1.87 15.99 -7.63
N ARG A 137 -1.75 17.31 -7.60
CA ARG A 137 -0.62 18.00 -8.22
C ARG A 137 0.61 17.66 -7.39
N PHE A 138 1.54 16.93 -8.00
CA PHE A 138 2.85 16.68 -7.46
C PHE A 138 3.63 18.00 -7.43
N LEU A 139 4.15 18.38 -6.26
CA LEU A 139 5.11 19.48 -6.11
C LEU A 139 6.48 19.04 -6.61
#